data_AF-A0A328DVJ2-F1
#
_entry.id   AF-A0A328DVJ2-F1
#
_cell.length_a   1.000
_cell.length_b   1.000
_cell.length_c   1.000
_cell.angle_alpha   90.00
_cell.angle_beta   90.00
_cell.angle_gamma   90.00
#
_symmetry.space_group_name_H-M   'P 1'
#
loop_
_entity.id
_entity.type
_entity.pdbx_description
1 polymer ?
#
loop_
_entity_poly.entity_id
_entity_poly.type
_entity_poly.pdbx_seq_one_letter_code
_entity_poly.pdbx_strand_id
1 'polypeptide(L)'
;MDAFYCSKKLVLIAIAYGLLLLAPSGRSLGAGPQKRFGSIISFGDSLADTGNKISFTSSQASRLPYGMNFPGGPTGRYSNGRLIVDFIAQSMGLQFLQPYPAKEDSNFSGSVNFAVAGATALNSTPSYLSMGSQLEWFEKFLSSLCNNISSPHPYMHLWPQSIEYILHTDNWVKDKRAARNERLDGHLDKRGCEVYIGNSLILMGEIGGNDYNGPFLDGQSKEDVEKLVPYVIKAISSAIEKLISQGAKTVVVPGNLPIGCSAAYLTKFQSRNKSDYDPKTGCLSWLNNFAQQHNTQLQEELNRLCRLHADSRVKIIYADYFNAAMKFYTDPAKFGFEKATIACCGGKGPYNYDASVPCGVKGSTVCGDPSKYVSWDGIHLTEAAYRLIANEIIMEYLHD
;
A
#
# COMPACT_ATOMS: atom_id res chain seq x y z
N MET A 1 1.86 -1.73 -19.29
CA MET A 1 1.18 -0.46 -19.07
C MET A 1 2.19 0.40 -18.35
N ASP A 2 2.67 1.48 -18.98
CA ASP A 2 3.80 2.25 -18.45
C ASP A 2 3.40 2.97 -17.15
N ALA A 3 4.30 2.96 -16.17
CA ALA A 3 4.25 3.84 -15.01
C ALA A 3 3.84 5.27 -15.42
N PHE A 4 2.72 5.77 -14.91
CA PHE A 4 2.28 7.13 -15.21
C PHE A 4 3.19 8.11 -14.46
N TYR A 5 4.22 8.59 -15.15
CA TYR A 5 5.05 9.68 -14.65
C TYR A 5 4.26 10.98 -14.75
N CYS A 6 4.09 11.69 -13.62
CA CYS A 6 3.76 13.11 -13.59
C CYS A 6 4.88 13.91 -14.26
N SER A 7 4.90 13.91 -15.58
CA SER A 7 5.74 14.78 -16.39
C SER A 7 5.00 15.00 -17.70
N LYS A 8 4.73 16.28 -18.00
CA LYS A 8 4.57 16.70 -19.39
C LYS A 8 5.90 16.34 -20.09
N LYS A 9 6.00 15.15 -20.69
CA LYS A 9 6.99 14.96 -21.75
C LYS A 9 6.53 15.85 -22.90
N LEU A 10 6.95 17.11 -22.89
CA LEU A 10 7.11 17.88 -24.11
C LEU A 10 8.09 17.08 -24.96
N VAL A 11 7.56 16.33 -25.93
CA VAL A 11 8.37 15.68 -26.96
C VAL A 11 8.89 16.79 -27.86
N LEU A 12 9.97 17.44 -27.44
CA LEU A 12 10.78 18.25 -28.33
C LEU A 12 11.61 17.28 -29.16
N ILE A 13 11.18 17.08 -30.41
CA ILE A 13 11.97 16.38 -31.42
C ILE A 13 13.18 17.28 -31.74
N ALA A 14 14.31 17.03 -31.07
CA ALA A 14 15.58 17.67 -31.42
C ALA A 14 16.23 16.87 -32.55
N ILE A 15 16.23 17.43 -33.76
CA ILE A 15 17.01 16.91 -34.89
C ILE A 15 18.47 17.30 -34.64
N ALA A 16 19.31 16.32 -34.29
CA ALA A 16 20.74 16.52 -34.11
C ALA A 16 21.46 16.40 -35.47
N TYR A 17 22.08 17.49 -35.92
CA TYR A 17 23.18 17.45 -36.90
C TYR A 17 24.50 17.61 -36.14
N GLY A 18 25.42 16.70 -36.41
CA GLY A 18 26.65 16.51 -35.65
C GLY A 18 27.71 17.58 -35.88
N LEU A 19 28.54 17.75 -34.85
CA LEU A 19 29.95 18.14 -34.96
C LEU A 19 30.68 17.67 -33.71
N LEU A 20 31.61 16.72 -33.91
CA LEU A 20 32.53 16.20 -32.91
C LEU A 20 33.49 17.33 -32.48
N LEU A 21 33.53 17.64 -31.18
CA LEU A 21 34.69 18.27 -30.55
C LEU A 21 35.00 17.53 -29.24
N LEU A 22 36.20 16.95 -29.21
CA LEU A 22 36.78 16.22 -28.07
C LEU A 22 37.14 17.22 -26.97
N ALA A 23 36.58 17.06 -25.77
CA ALA A 23 37.07 17.69 -24.55
C ALA A 23 37.46 16.60 -23.53
N PRO A 24 38.54 16.79 -22.74
CA PRO A 24 39.06 15.75 -21.87
C PRO A 24 38.16 15.53 -20.65
N SER A 25 37.91 14.25 -20.36
CA SER A 25 37.10 13.75 -19.26
C SER A 25 37.79 13.95 -17.92
N GLY A 26 37.39 14.98 -17.18
CA GLY A 26 37.59 15.04 -15.73
C GLY A 26 36.73 13.97 -15.06
N ARG A 27 37.36 12.90 -14.57
CA ARG A 27 36.70 11.90 -13.71
C ARG A 27 36.30 12.57 -12.39
N SER A 28 35.03 12.93 -12.26
CA SER A 28 34.44 13.14 -10.93
C SER A 28 34.36 11.79 -10.23
N LEU A 29 35.05 11.67 -9.09
CA LEU A 29 34.93 10.55 -8.17
C LEU A 29 33.46 10.40 -7.77
N GLY A 30 32.91 9.21 -7.99
CA GLY A 30 31.49 8.92 -7.84
C GLY A 30 30.94 9.30 -6.47
N ALA A 31 29.86 10.09 -6.46
CA ALA A 31 28.88 9.99 -5.40
C ALA A 31 28.33 8.56 -5.45
N GLY A 32 28.46 7.81 -4.34
CA GLY A 32 27.75 6.53 -4.21
C GLY A 32 26.24 6.73 -4.45
N PRO A 33 25.48 5.67 -4.77
CA PRO A 33 24.06 5.79 -5.07
C PRO A 33 23.35 6.53 -3.92
N GLN A 34 22.87 7.72 -4.22
CA GLN A 34 22.16 8.56 -3.25
C GLN A 34 20.83 7.86 -2.96
N LYS A 35 20.59 7.46 -1.70
CA LYS A 35 19.31 6.84 -1.32
C LYS A 35 18.16 7.79 -1.70
N ARG A 36 17.29 7.36 -2.61
CA ARG A 36 16.18 8.15 -3.18
C ARG A 36 15.16 8.58 -2.12
N PHE A 37 14.89 7.70 -1.15
CA PHE A 37 13.97 7.95 -0.04
C PHE A 37 14.68 7.70 1.29
N GLY A 38 14.43 8.58 2.26
CA GLY A 38 14.98 8.45 3.61
C GLY A 38 14.13 7.59 4.55
N SER A 39 12.88 7.34 4.17
CA SER A 39 11.83 6.77 5.02
C SER A 39 10.64 6.29 4.19
N ILE A 40 9.82 5.43 4.79
CA ILE A 40 8.50 5.04 4.27
C ILE A 40 7.43 5.44 5.28
N ILE A 41 6.36 6.07 4.80
CA ILE A 41 5.15 6.34 5.56
C ILE A 41 4.04 5.50 4.94
N SER A 42 3.59 4.47 5.64
CA SER A 42 2.65 3.48 5.11
C SER A 42 1.25 3.62 5.72
N PHE A 43 0.24 3.43 4.89
CA PHE A 43 -1.18 3.35 5.26
C PHE A 43 -1.76 2.04 4.72
N GLY A 44 -3.00 1.70 5.06
CA GLY A 44 -3.72 0.59 4.41
C GLY A 44 -4.30 -0.42 5.38
N ASP A 45 -4.36 -1.68 4.96
CA ASP A 45 -5.07 -2.73 5.68
C ASP A 45 -4.15 -3.88 6.15
N SER A 46 -4.65 -5.12 6.21
CA SER A 46 -3.88 -6.29 6.64
C SER A 46 -2.72 -6.64 5.70
N LEU A 47 -2.75 -6.19 4.44
CA LEU A 47 -1.69 -6.39 3.45
C LEU A 47 -0.48 -5.47 3.70
N ALA A 48 -0.65 -4.45 4.55
CA ALA A 48 0.41 -3.55 4.99
C ALA A 48 0.59 -3.50 6.52
N ASP A 49 -0.32 -4.05 7.33
CA ASP A 49 -0.26 -3.99 8.80
C ASP A 49 0.96 -4.72 9.37
N THR A 50 1.79 -3.98 10.10
CA THR A 50 3.01 -4.49 10.72
C THR A 50 2.89 -4.75 12.22
N GLY A 51 1.71 -4.55 12.80
CA GLY A 51 1.41 -4.84 14.20
C GLY A 51 0.38 -3.93 14.87
N ASN A 52 -0.33 -3.05 14.16
CA ASN A 52 -1.34 -2.19 14.76
C ASN A 52 -2.58 -2.96 15.22
N LYS A 53 -3.10 -3.91 14.43
CA LYS A 53 -4.32 -4.62 14.82
C LYS A 53 -4.19 -5.33 16.18
N ILE A 54 -3.02 -5.89 16.49
CA ILE A 54 -2.79 -6.65 17.72
C ILE A 54 -2.71 -5.76 18.98
N SER A 55 -2.54 -4.44 18.85
CA SER A 55 -2.60 -3.51 19.99
C SER A 55 -4.02 -3.10 20.35
N PHE A 56 -4.95 -3.18 19.40
CA PHE A 56 -6.36 -2.82 19.61
C PHE A 56 -7.23 -4.00 20.03
N THR A 57 -6.89 -5.21 19.60
CA THR A 57 -7.70 -6.40 19.87
C THR A 57 -6.87 -7.68 19.84
N SER A 58 -7.38 -8.74 20.49
CA SER A 58 -6.85 -10.08 20.31
C SER A 58 -6.97 -10.49 18.84
N SER A 59 -5.85 -10.76 18.19
CA SER A 59 -5.81 -11.22 16.80
C SER A 59 -4.98 -12.50 16.69
N GLN A 60 -5.32 -13.35 15.73
CA GLN A 60 -4.58 -14.58 15.44
C GLN A 60 -3.17 -14.28 14.96
N ALA A 61 -2.94 -13.10 14.35
CA ALA A 61 -1.64 -12.68 13.85
C ALA A 61 -0.61 -12.38 14.95
N SER A 62 -1.01 -12.34 16.24
CA SER A 62 -0.10 -12.17 17.37
C SER A 62 0.57 -13.47 17.83
N ARG A 63 0.26 -14.60 17.20
CA ARG A 63 0.78 -15.92 17.57
C ARG A 63 1.09 -16.77 16.34
N LEU A 64 1.87 -17.82 16.57
CA LEU A 64 2.11 -18.84 15.55
C LEU A 64 0.78 -19.44 15.06
N PRO A 65 0.67 -19.77 13.76
CA PRO A 65 1.76 -19.84 12.79
C PRO A 65 2.05 -18.53 12.03
N TYR A 66 1.34 -17.43 12.31
CA TYR A 66 1.66 -16.13 11.71
C TYR A 66 3.06 -15.68 12.11
N GLY A 67 3.80 -15.09 11.17
CA GLY A 67 5.17 -14.65 11.39
C GLY A 67 6.18 -15.77 11.67
N MET A 68 5.87 -17.05 11.38
CA MET A 68 6.81 -18.17 11.60
C MET A 68 8.15 -18.03 10.84
N ASN A 69 8.16 -17.28 9.72
CA ASN A 69 9.36 -16.96 8.95
C ASN A 69 9.91 -15.55 9.26
N PHE A 70 9.20 -14.76 10.08
CA PHE A 70 9.63 -13.41 10.42
C PHE A 70 10.69 -13.45 11.54
N PRO A 71 11.78 -12.68 11.45
CA PRO A 71 12.78 -12.63 12.52
C PRO A 71 12.16 -12.19 13.86
N GLY A 72 12.29 -13.03 14.89
CA GLY A 72 11.69 -12.77 16.20
C GLY A 72 10.25 -13.26 16.38
N GLY A 73 9.64 -13.87 15.35
CA GLY A 73 8.33 -14.52 15.43
C GLY A 73 7.15 -13.60 15.10
N PRO A 74 5.94 -13.92 15.59
CA PRO A 74 4.72 -13.18 15.28
C PRO A 74 4.79 -11.70 15.70
N THR A 75 4.50 -10.79 14.79
CA THR A 75 4.45 -9.34 15.05
C THR A 75 3.09 -8.72 14.79
N GLY A 76 2.09 -9.50 14.40
CA GLY A 76 0.80 -8.98 13.90
C GLY A 76 0.69 -8.83 12.38
N ARG A 77 1.71 -9.24 11.61
CA ARG A 77 1.63 -9.34 10.15
C ARG A 77 0.73 -10.51 9.74
N TYR A 78 -0.20 -10.27 8.83
CA TYR A 78 -1.13 -11.27 8.32
C TYR A 78 -0.50 -12.14 7.21
N SER A 79 0.62 -12.77 7.53
CA SER A 79 1.32 -13.72 6.66
C SER A 79 2.15 -14.67 7.52
N ASN A 80 2.76 -15.69 6.92
CA ASN A 80 3.80 -16.46 7.57
C ASN A 80 5.10 -15.66 7.77
N GLY A 81 5.26 -14.48 7.17
CA GLY A 81 6.46 -13.67 7.30
C GLY A 81 6.26 -12.20 6.90
N ARG A 82 7.21 -11.68 6.12
CA ARG A 82 7.22 -10.31 5.59
C ARG A 82 6.07 -10.03 4.62
N LEU A 83 5.61 -8.78 4.64
CA LEU A 83 4.65 -8.19 3.70
C LEU A 83 5.36 -7.44 2.57
N ILE A 84 4.62 -6.96 1.57
CA ILE A 84 5.18 -6.18 0.45
C ILE A 84 5.95 -4.95 0.96
N VAL A 85 5.38 -4.22 1.93
CA VAL A 85 6.00 -3.04 2.53
C VAL A 85 7.36 -3.32 3.18
N ASP A 86 7.55 -4.52 3.73
CA ASP A 86 8.82 -4.92 4.33
C ASP A 86 9.90 -5.15 3.27
N PHE A 87 9.54 -5.78 2.14
CA PHE A 87 10.46 -5.98 1.03
C PHE A 87 10.85 -4.65 0.36
N ILE A 88 9.91 -3.70 0.25
CA ILE A 88 10.21 -2.34 -0.22
C ILE A 88 11.15 -1.63 0.75
N ALA A 89 10.92 -1.72 2.07
CA ALA A 89 11.84 -1.13 3.05
C ALA A 89 13.24 -1.74 2.95
N GLN A 90 13.33 -3.06 2.81
CA GLN A 90 14.60 -3.77 2.67
C GLN A 90 15.37 -3.39 1.41
N SER A 91 14.69 -3.22 0.26
CA SER A 91 15.36 -2.82 -0.99
C SER A 91 15.93 -1.40 -0.91
N MET A 92 15.37 -0.54 -0.06
CA MET A 92 15.88 0.81 0.24
C MET A 92 16.93 0.84 1.36
N GLY A 93 17.26 -0.31 1.95
CA GLY A 93 18.15 -0.42 3.10
C GLY A 93 17.62 0.34 4.31
N LEU A 94 16.30 0.35 4.50
CA LEU A 94 15.60 0.90 5.66
C LEU A 94 15.28 -0.21 6.67
N GLN A 95 15.07 0.18 7.93
CA GLN A 95 14.56 -0.75 8.95
C GLN A 95 13.09 -1.10 8.67
N PHE A 96 12.62 -2.21 9.25
CA PHE A 96 11.18 -2.54 9.22
C PHE A 96 10.36 -1.44 9.87
N LEU A 97 9.21 -1.15 9.27
CA LEU A 97 8.36 -0.04 9.70
C LEU A 97 7.79 -0.32 11.07
N GLN A 98 7.76 0.72 11.91
CA GLN A 98 7.15 0.66 13.23
C GLN A 98 5.64 0.90 13.13
N PRO A 99 4.79 0.05 13.74
CA PRO A 99 3.35 0.26 13.74
C PRO A 99 2.99 1.42 14.68
N TYR A 100 2.29 2.43 14.16
CA TYR A 100 1.74 3.54 14.91
C TYR A 100 0.20 3.50 14.90
N PRO A 101 -0.47 3.66 16.05
CA PRO A 101 0.06 4.07 17.35
C PRO A 101 0.54 2.92 18.26
N ALA A 102 0.57 1.68 17.77
CA ALA A 102 0.83 0.50 18.60
C ALA A 102 2.19 0.49 19.30
N LYS A 103 3.21 1.09 18.67
CA LYS A 103 4.56 1.18 19.21
C LYS A 103 5.16 2.55 18.91
N GLU A 104 5.23 3.38 19.95
CA GLU A 104 6.02 4.62 19.93
C GLU A 104 7.41 4.30 20.50
N ASP A 105 8.41 4.16 19.63
CA ASP A 105 9.80 3.96 20.05
C ASP A 105 10.50 5.32 20.17
N SER A 106 11.16 5.54 21.30
CA SER A 106 12.04 6.71 21.53
C SER A 106 13.16 6.84 20.49
N ASN A 107 13.54 5.74 19.82
CA ASN A 107 14.49 5.72 18.70
C ASN A 107 13.77 5.57 17.36
N PHE A 108 12.96 6.57 17.00
CA PHE A 108 12.29 6.64 15.70
C PHE A 108 13.30 6.48 14.55
N SER A 109 13.17 5.39 13.79
CA SER A 109 14.12 5.00 12.73
C SER A 109 13.86 5.68 11.39
N GLY A 110 12.83 6.52 11.30
CA GLY A 110 12.44 7.26 10.10
C GLY A 110 11.21 6.69 9.39
N SER A 111 10.92 5.38 9.48
CA SER A 111 9.76 4.80 8.78
C SER A 111 8.63 4.42 9.74
N VAL A 112 7.39 4.75 9.37
CA VAL A 112 6.19 4.60 10.20
C VAL A 112 5.06 3.95 9.41
N ASN A 113 4.23 3.15 10.09
CA ASN A 113 3.13 2.43 9.47
C ASN A 113 1.82 2.61 10.26
N PHE A 114 0.82 3.19 9.62
CA PHE A 114 -0.51 3.44 10.16
C PHE A 114 -1.54 2.39 9.72
N ALA A 115 -1.17 1.43 8.87
CA ALA A 115 -2.07 0.40 8.37
C ALA A 115 -2.64 -0.47 9.50
N VAL A 116 -3.90 -0.88 9.38
CA VAL A 116 -4.57 -1.73 10.36
C VAL A 116 -5.34 -2.84 9.66
N ALA A 117 -5.13 -4.09 10.08
CA ALA A 117 -5.83 -5.22 9.50
C ALA A 117 -7.35 -5.13 9.60
N GLY A 118 -8.00 -5.30 8.45
CA GLY A 118 -9.44 -5.15 8.26
C GLY A 118 -9.89 -3.70 8.03
N ALA A 119 -8.97 -2.75 7.87
CA ALA A 119 -9.34 -1.37 7.58
C ALA A 119 -10.00 -1.23 6.20
N THR A 120 -11.02 -0.37 6.16
CA THR A 120 -11.73 0.06 4.95
C THR A 120 -11.27 1.44 4.52
N ALA A 121 -11.40 1.76 3.23
CA ALA A 121 -11.23 3.12 2.75
C ALA A 121 -12.35 4.03 3.28
N LEU A 122 -13.57 3.51 3.34
CA LEU A 122 -14.72 4.19 3.93
C LEU A 122 -14.68 4.15 5.45
N ASN A 123 -15.49 4.99 6.09
CA ASN A 123 -15.66 4.95 7.54
C ASN A 123 -16.30 3.63 7.97
N SER A 124 -15.78 3.04 9.04
CA SER A 124 -16.23 1.77 9.59
C SER A 124 -16.38 1.85 11.10
N THR A 125 -17.06 0.85 11.67
CA THR A 125 -17.18 0.66 13.12
C THR A 125 -16.59 -0.70 13.49
N PRO A 126 -15.62 -0.77 14.41
CA PRO A 126 -14.97 0.34 15.13
C PRO A 126 -14.18 1.31 14.25
N SER A 127 -14.10 2.59 14.64
CA SER A 127 -13.49 3.66 13.82
C SER A 127 -12.03 3.40 13.43
N TYR A 128 -11.26 2.74 14.28
CA TYR A 128 -9.86 2.40 14.01
C TYR A 128 -9.66 1.49 12.78
N LEU A 129 -10.74 0.90 12.25
CA LEU A 129 -10.76 0.16 10.98
C LEU A 129 -11.08 1.06 9.78
N SER A 130 -10.78 2.35 9.85
CA SER A 130 -10.97 3.27 8.72
C SER A 130 -9.67 3.96 8.34
N MET A 131 -9.48 4.19 7.04
CA MET A 131 -8.40 5.02 6.53
C MET A 131 -8.44 6.44 7.12
N GLY A 132 -9.64 6.96 7.42
CA GLY A 132 -9.81 8.25 8.12
C GLY A 132 -9.05 8.31 9.44
N SER A 133 -9.18 7.28 10.29
CA SER A 133 -8.43 7.22 11.55
C SER A 133 -6.92 7.13 11.35
N GLN A 134 -6.45 6.48 10.28
CA GLN A 134 -5.02 6.42 9.97
C GLN A 134 -4.47 7.80 9.58
N LEU A 135 -5.25 8.60 8.85
CA LEU A 135 -4.90 9.99 8.51
C LEU A 135 -4.89 10.90 9.75
N GLU A 136 -5.84 10.73 10.67
CA GLU A 136 -5.84 11.45 11.96
C GLU A 136 -4.61 11.10 12.81
N TRP A 137 -4.20 9.83 12.82
CA TRP A 137 -2.97 9.41 13.49
C TRP A 137 -1.74 9.98 12.83
N PHE A 138 -1.71 10.06 11.50
CA PHE A 138 -0.63 10.72 10.78
C PHE A 138 -0.54 12.21 11.14
N GLU A 139 -1.66 12.92 11.23
CA GLU A 139 -1.69 14.32 11.69
C GLU A 139 -1.15 14.49 13.11
N LYS A 140 -1.53 13.59 14.02
CA LYS A 140 -1.01 13.59 15.41
C LYS A 140 0.48 13.28 15.43
N PHE A 141 0.92 12.30 14.65
CA PHE A 141 2.32 11.93 14.50
C PHE A 141 3.14 13.11 13.96
N LEU A 142 2.66 13.80 12.92
CA LEU A 142 3.32 15.00 12.40
C LEU A 142 3.34 16.12 13.43
N SER A 143 2.24 16.36 14.16
CA SER A 143 2.20 17.38 15.23
C SER A 143 3.19 17.10 16.36
N SER A 144 3.45 15.82 16.66
CA SER A 144 4.44 15.40 17.65
C SER A 144 5.86 15.51 17.12
N LEU A 145 6.10 15.10 15.87
CA LEU A 145 7.43 15.11 15.25
C LEU A 145 7.90 16.51 14.87
N CYS A 146 6.98 17.35 14.39
CA CYS A 146 7.22 18.71 13.94
C CYS A 146 6.90 19.68 15.08
N ASN A 147 7.90 20.36 15.64
CA ASN A 147 7.72 21.34 16.72
C ASN A 147 6.50 22.24 16.42
N ASN A 148 5.41 22.03 17.18
CA ASN A 148 4.08 22.65 17.03
C ASN A 148 4.02 23.60 15.84
N ILE A 149 3.91 23.03 14.63
CA ILE A 149 3.42 23.80 13.50
C ILE A 149 2.01 24.13 13.94
N SER A 150 1.82 25.35 14.44
CA SER A 150 0.50 25.90 14.73
C SER A 150 -0.38 25.51 13.56
N SER A 151 -1.31 24.60 13.83
CA SER A 151 -2.22 24.04 12.84
C SER A 151 -2.75 25.21 12.02
N PRO A 152 -2.84 25.12 10.68
CA PRO A 152 -3.64 26.08 9.95
C PRO A 152 -5.11 25.85 10.36
N HIS A 153 -5.53 26.49 11.45
CA HIS A 153 -6.86 26.59 12.06
C HIS A 153 -7.72 25.31 12.25
N PRO A 154 -8.52 25.23 13.32
CA PRO A 154 -9.48 24.14 13.51
C PRO A 154 -10.69 24.38 12.60
N TYR A 155 -10.66 23.84 11.38
CA TYR A 155 -11.90 23.57 10.63
C TYR A 155 -12.26 22.11 10.84
N MET A 156 -12.76 21.85 12.04
CA MET A 156 -13.52 20.67 12.38
C MET A 156 -14.92 20.82 11.79
N HIS A 157 -15.36 19.78 11.09
CA HIS A 157 -16.71 19.55 10.55
C HIS A 157 -17.13 20.44 9.38
N LEU A 158 -17.08 19.89 8.17
CA LEU A 158 -18.22 19.77 7.25
C LEU A 158 -17.81 18.83 6.09
N TRP A 159 -18.41 17.64 6.03
CA TRP A 159 -18.45 16.80 4.84
C TRP A 159 -19.09 17.58 3.67
N PRO A 160 -18.80 17.25 2.40
CA PRO A 160 -19.20 18.10 1.29
C PRO A 160 -20.72 18.02 1.05
N GLN A 161 -21.44 19.04 1.50
CA GLN A 161 -22.60 19.56 0.78
C GLN A 161 -22.21 20.91 0.18
N SER A 162 -22.38 21.01 -1.15
CA SER A 162 -22.34 22.20 -1.99
C SER A 162 -20.99 22.87 -2.33
N ILE A 163 -20.95 23.30 -3.59
CA ILE A 163 -19.91 24.01 -4.33
C ILE A 163 -19.93 25.48 -3.92
N GLU A 164 -18.79 25.99 -3.45
CA GLU A 164 -18.25 27.34 -3.72
C GLU A 164 -17.13 27.62 -2.69
N TYR A 165 -15.91 27.88 -3.17
CA TYR A 165 -15.15 29.10 -2.83
C TYR A 165 -13.74 29.02 -3.43
N ILE A 166 -13.57 29.65 -4.59
CA ILE A 166 -12.28 30.11 -5.11
C ILE A 166 -12.15 31.55 -4.60
N LEU A 167 -10.97 31.90 -4.06
CA LEU A 167 -10.21 33.16 -4.26
C LEU A 167 -9.37 33.51 -3.02
N HIS A 168 -8.11 33.89 -3.28
CA HIS A 168 -7.08 34.51 -2.43
C HIS A 168 -6.01 33.61 -1.82
N THR A 169 -4.94 33.41 -2.58
CA THR A 169 -3.58 33.35 -2.02
C THR A 169 -2.63 34.14 -2.92
N ASP A 170 -2.14 35.27 -2.45
CA ASP A 170 -0.98 35.94 -3.02
C ASP A 170 0.00 36.32 -1.91
N ASN A 171 1.28 36.22 -2.28
CA ASN A 171 2.49 36.60 -1.56
C ASN A 171 2.96 35.68 -0.43
N TRP A 172 3.98 34.84 -0.71
CA TRP A 172 5.14 34.66 0.18
C TRP A 172 6.36 34.13 -0.61
N VAL A 173 7.27 35.04 -0.96
CA VAL A 173 8.66 34.71 -1.35
C VAL A 173 9.60 35.66 -0.62
N LYS A 174 10.53 35.07 0.15
CA LYS A 174 11.95 35.43 0.41
C LYS A 174 12.30 35.14 1.87
N ASP A 175 13.05 34.07 2.12
CA ASP A 175 14.46 34.23 2.50
C ASP A 175 15.24 32.91 2.31
N LYS A 176 16.45 33.03 1.78
CA LYS A 176 17.44 31.95 1.64
C LYS A 176 18.60 32.32 2.56
N ARG A 177 18.83 31.54 3.62
CA ARG A 177 20.20 31.27 4.10
C ARG A 177 20.28 30.11 5.10
N ALA A 178 21.37 29.36 4.92
CA ALA A 178 22.09 28.47 5.84
C ALA A 178 21.38 27.23 6.42
N ALA A 179 21.91 26.08 6.01
CA ALA A 179 21.73 24.80 6.67
C ALA A 179 22.58 24.73 7.94
N ARG A 180 21.99 24.25 9.04
CA ARG A 180 22.67 23.44 10.05
C ARG A 180 21.63 22.53 10.68
N ASN A 181 21.72 21.23 10.36
CA ASN A 181 20.99 20.18 11.04
C ASN A 181 21.53 20.11 12.47
N GLU A 182 20.83 20.72 13.42
CA GLU A 182 21.00 20.42 14.83
C GLU A 182 19.66 19.92 15.35
N ARG A 183 19.61 18.62 15.67
CA ARG A 183 18.61 18.05 16.56
C ARG A 183 18.81 18.71 17.92
N LEU A 184 17.97 19.68 18.22
CA LEU A 184 17.71 20.11 19.59
C LEU A 184 16.34 19.51 19.94
N ASP A 185 16.33 18.61 20.94
CA ASP A 185 15.15 18.03 21.60
C ASP A 185 14.31 16.98 20.86
N GLY A 186 14.80 16.36 19.79
CA GLY A 186 14.09 15.24 19.13
C GLY A 186 12.91 15.65 18.24
N HIS A 187 12.59 16.94 18.17
CA HIS A 187 11.61 17.53 17.26
C HIS A 187 12.30 18.12 16.02
N LEU A 188 11.62 18.02 14.87
CA LEU A 188 12.01 18.69 13.63
C LEU A 188 11.41 20.10 13.60
N ASP A 189 12.18 21.07 13.08
CA ASP A 189 11.61 22.36 12.71
C ASP A 189 10.73 22.22 11.44
N LYS A 190 10.01 23.29 11.08
CA LYS A 190 9.10 23.28 9.92
C LYS A 190 9.80 22.77 8.65
N ARG A 191 11.02 23.24 8.38
CA ARG A 191 11.80 22.85 7.21
C ARG A 191 12.22 21.38 7.28
N GLY A 192 12.65 20.91 8.44
CA GLY A 192 13.00 19.51 8.70
C GLY A 192 11.82 18.59 8.42
N CYS A 193 10.60 19.00 8.81
CA CYS A 193 9.40 18.24 8.50
C CYS A 193 9.01 18.23 7.02
N GLU A 194 9.08 19.38 6.34
CA GLU A 194 8.87 19.44 4.89
C GLU A 194 9.86 18.53 4.15
N VAL A 195 11.12 18.50 4.60
CA VAL A 195 12.16 17.61 4.06
C VAL A 195 11.87 16.14 4.38
N TYR A 196 11.46 15.82 5.61
CA TYR A 196 11.12 14.46 6.03
C TYR A 196 9.96 13.89 5.20
N ILE A 197 8.84 14.62 5.11
CA ILE A 197 7.66 14.16 4.36
C ILE A 197 7.98 14.14 2.86
N GLY A 198 8.64 15.17 2.34
CA GLY A 198 8.99 15.27 0.92
C GLY A 198 9.98 14.21 0.45
N ASN A 199 10.86 13.72 1.33
CA ASN A 199 11.81 12.64 1.05
C ASN A 199 11.32 11.25 1.49
N SER A 200 10.11 11.15 2.03
CA SER A 200 9.48 9.88 2.35
C SER A 200 8.78 9.31 1.12
N LEU A 201 8.83 7.99 0.96
CA LEU A 201 7.89 7.28 0.10
C LEU A 201 6.58 7.13 0.86
N ILE A 202 5.49 7.72 0.36
CA ILE A 202 4.16 7.39 0.86
C ILE A 202 3.71 6.11 0.17
N LEU A 203 3.41 5.06 0.94
CA LEU A 203 2.88 3.81 0.42
C LEU A 203 1.46 3.63 0.93
N MET A 204 0.49 3.72 0.04
CA MET A 204 -0.84 3.19 0.32
C MET A 204 -0.72 1.66 0.25
N GLY A 205 -1.16 0.95 1.27
CA GLY A 205 -1.48 -0.48 1.15
C GLY A 205 -2.65 -0.66 0.18
N GLU A 206 -2.96 -1.90 -0.17
CA GLU A 206 -4.21 -2.17 -0.87
C GLU A 206 -5.34 -1.84 0.12
N ILE A 207 -5.99 -0.70 -0.09
CA ILE A 207 -7.04 -0.17 0.78
C ILE A 207 -8.28 -0.02 -0.09
N GLY A 208 -9.43 -0.42 0.43
CA GLY A 208 -10.63 -0.59 -0.38
C GLY A 208 -11.05 -2.06 -0.52
N GLY A 209 -10.11 -3.01 -0.40
CA GLY A 209 -10.43 -4.44 -0.47
C GLY A 209 -11.45 -4.88 0.58
N ASN A 210 -11.31 -4.42 1.82
CA ASN A 210 -12.23 -4.76 2.91
C ASN A 210 -13.63 -4.13 2.75
N ASP A 211 -13.75 -3.01 2.03
CA ASP A 211 -15.04 -2.41 1.69
C ASP A 211 -15.89 -3.34 0.81
N TYR A 212 -15.25 -4.27 0.09
CA TYR A 212 -15.90 -5.29 -0.72
C TYR A 212 -15.93 -6.66 -0.03
N ASN A 213 -14.84 -7.05 0.63
CA ASN A 213 -14.71 -8.36 1.28
C ASN A 213 -15.79 -8.59 2.34
N GLY A 214 -16.08 -7.59 3.18
CA GLY A 214 -17.15 -7.69 4.18
C GLY A 214 -18.49 -8.01 3.53
N PRO A 215 -19.04 -7.10 2.70
CA PRO A 215 -20.31 -7.31 2.00
C PRO A 215 -20.39 -8.61 1.20
N PHE A 216 -19.35 -8.98 0.45
CA PHE A 216 -19.35 -10.23 -0.30
C PHE A 216 -19.41 -11.47 0.60
N LEU A 217 -18.61 -11.51 1.66
CA LEU A 217 -18.59 -12.65 2.58
C LEU A 217 -19.88 -12.74 3.41
N ASP A 218 -20.54 -11.60 3.65
CA ASP A 218 -21.86 -11.51 4.25
C ASP A 218 -23.01 -11.88 3.29
N GLY A 219 -22.70 -12.09 2.00
CA GLY A 219 -23.65 -12.59 1.01
C GLY A 219 -24.41 -11.51 0.23
N GLN A 220 -23.93 -10.26 0.22
CA GLN A 220 -24.48 -9.23 -0.66
C GLN A 220 -24.24 -9.55 -2.14
N SER A 221 -25.12 -9.05 -2.99
CA SER A 221 -25.05 -9.26 -4.44
C SER A 221 -23.88 -8.51 -5.05
N LYS A 222 -23.42 -8.98 -6.22
CA LYS A 222 -22.39 -8.28 -7.00
C LYS A 222 -22.83 -6.86 -7.34
N GLU A 223 -24.09 -6.69 -7.76
CA GLU A 223 -24.67 -5.43 -8.17
C GLU A 223 -24.72 -4.41 -7.02
N ASP A 224 -24.91 -4.87 -5.78
CA ASP A 224 -24.89 -3.99 -4.62
C ASP A 224 -23.48 -3.59 -4.20
N VAL A 225 -22.53 -4.52 -4.25
CA VAL A 225 -21.13 -4.22 -3.91
C VAL A 225 -20.47 -3.33 -4.98
N GLU A 226 -20.82 -3.48 -6.25
CA GLU A 226 -20.36 -2.59 -7.34
C GLU A 226 -20.73 -1.13 -7.11
N LYS A 227 -21.86 -0.84 -6.45
CA LYS A 227 -22.27 0.54 -6.11
C LYS A 227 -21.31 1.22 -5.14
N LEU A 228 -20.52 0.45 -4.38
CA LEU A 228 -19.53 0.98 -3.44
C LEU A 228 -18.26 1.48 -4.14
N VAL A 229 -17.95 0.99 -5.34
CA VAL A 229 -16.68 1.27 -6.04
C VAL A 229 -16.40 2.77 -6.17
N PRO A 230 -17.31 3.62 -6.67
CA PRO A 230 -17.03 5.05 -6.80
C PRO A 230 -16.76 5.75 -5.47
N TYR A 231 -17.41 5.33 -4.39
CA TYR A 231 -17.20 5.92 -3.05
C TYR A 231 -15.85 5.54 -2.47
N VAL A 232 -15.44 4.28 -2.65
CA VAL A 232 -14.11 3.80 -2.24
C VAL A 232 -13.01 4.54 -3.00
N ILE A 233 -13.12 4.65 -4.34
CA ILE A 233 -12.15 5.39 -5.15
C ILE A 233 -12.08 6.86 -4.73
N LYS A 234 -13.22 7.50 -4.45
CA LYS A 234 -13.26 8.87 -3.94
C LYS A 234 -12.57 9.01 -2.59
N ALA A 235 -12.76 8.08 -1.66
CA ALA A 235 -12.11 8.10 -0.36
C ALA A 235 -10.58 7.99 -0.50
N ILE A 236 -10.09 7.08 -1.35
CA ILE A 236 -8.65 6.92 -1.65
C ILE A 236 -8.09 8.21 -2.26
N SER A 237 -8.79 8.78 -3.23
CA SER A 237 -8.42 10.04 -3.87
C SER A 237 -8.29 11.19 -2.86
N SER A 238 -9.29 11.36 -1.99
CA SER A 238 -9.27 12.39 -0.93
C SER A 238 -8.12 12.20 0.07
N ALA A 239 -7.79 10.94 0.41
CA ALA A 239 -6.64 10.65 1.26
C ALA A 239 -5.32 11.06 0.59
N ILE A 240 -5.16 10.77 -0.70
CA ILE A 240 -3.96 11.15 -1.47
C ILE A 240 -3.83 12.68 -1.54
N GLU A 241 -4.90 13.41 -1.85
CA GLU A 241 -4.89 14.88 -1.86
C GLU A 241 -4.49 15.45 -0.50
N LYS A 242 -5.01 14.87 0.59
CA LYS A 242 -4.65 15.26 1.95
C LYS A 242 -3.15 15.06 2.23
N LEU A 243 -2.61 13.89 1.89
CA LEU A 243 -1.18 13.59 2.05
C LEU A 243 -0.30 14.55 1.22
N ILE A 244 -0.71 14.87 0.00
CA ILE A 244 -0.03 15.86 -0.86
C ILE A 244 -0.06 17.25 -0.23
N SER A 245 -1.21 17.68 0.33
CA SER A 245 -1.34 18.96 1.02
C SER A 245 -0.43 19.07 2.26
N GLN A 246 -0.07 17.92 2.85
CA GLN A 246 0.86 17.83 3.98
C GLN A 246 2.32 17.71 3.54
N GLY A 247 2.61 17.78 2.24
CA GLY A 247 3.96 17.86 1.69
C GLY A 247 4.46 16.58 1.03
N ALA A 248 3.64 15.53 0.94
CA ALA A 248 4.03 14.31 0.24
C ALA A 248 4.38 14.59 -1.23
N LYS A 249 5.50 14.04 -1.69
CA LYS A 249 5.99 14.20 -3.08
C LYS A 249 5.97 12.94 -3.90
N THR A 250 6.05 11.76 -3.28
CA THR A 250 5.90 10.48 -3.98
C THR A 250 4.89 9.62 -3.25
N VAL A 251 3.81 9.24 -3.94
CA VAL A 251 2.74 8.40 -3.42
C VAL A 251 2.61 7.16 -4.31
N VAL A 252 2.75 5.98 -3.75
CA VAL A 252 2.51 4.69 -4.42
C VAL A 252 1.15 4.18 -3.97
N VAL A 253 0.30 3.85 -4.94
CA VAL A 253 -1.08 3.44 -4.75
C VAL A 253 -1.32 2.12 -5.48
N PRO A 254 -1.41 0.99 -4.76
CA PRO A 254 -1.66 -0.29 -5.38
C PRO A 254 -3.13 -0.45 -5.75
N GLY A 255 -3.37 -1.21 -6.82
CA GLY A 255 -4.70 -1.76 -7.10
C GLY A 255 -5.00 -3.01 -6.27
N ASN A 256 -6.27 -3.40 -6.28
CA ASN A 256 -6.73 -4.65 -5.68
C ASN A 256 -6.07 -5.86 -6.32
N LEU A 257 -5.79 -6.87 -5.50
CA LEU A 257 -5.30 -8.19 -5.92
C LEU A 257 -6.37 -8.97 -6.71
N PRO A 258 -6.02 -10.07 -7.41
CA PRO A 258 -7.00 -10.92 -8.07
C PRO A 258 -7.81 -11.72 -7.04
N ILE A 259 -8.84 -11.09 -6.47
CA ILE A 259 -9.64 -11.66 -5.37
C ILE A 259 -10.40 -12.93 -5.78
N GLY A 260 -10.64 -13.16 -7.08
CA GLY A 260 -11.19 -14.41 -7.58
C GLY A 260 -10.28 -15.62 -7.39
N CYS A 261 -9.00 -15.39 -7.08
CA CYS A 261 -8.04 -16.44 -6.77
C CYS A 261 -7.89 -16.74 -5.26
N SER A 262 -8.54 -15.95 -4.39
CA SER A 262 -8.52 -16.17 -2.94
C SER A 262 -9.23 -17.49 -2.58
N ALA A 263 -8.60 -18.32 -1.75
CA ALA A 263 -9.20 -19.57 -1.30
C ALA A 263 -10.53 -19.34 -0.56
N ALA A 264 -10.64 -18.25 0.18
CA ALA A 264 -11.87 -17.88 0.88
C ALA A 264 -13.03 -17.62 -0.11
N TYR A 265 -12.77 -16.84 -1.15
CA TYR A 265 -13.75 -16.57 -2.21
C TYR A 265 -14.08 -17.82 -3.03
N LEU A 266 -13.07 -18.63 -3.37
CA LEU A 266 -13.24 -19.88 -4.09
C LEU A 266 -14.10 -20.90 -3.32
N THR A 267 -13.99 -20.92 -1.99
CA THR A 267 -14.85 -21.72 -1.11
C THR A 267 -16.25 -21.14 -0.98
N LYS A 268 -16.38 -19.82 -0.73
CA LYS A 268 -17.67 -19.15 -0.53
C LYS A 268 -18.55 -19.16 -1.77
N PHE A 269 -17.96 -18.91 -2.94
CA PHE A 269 -18.65 -18.78 -4.23
C PHE A 269 -18.40 -20.00 -5.12
N GLN A 270 -18.21 -21.17 -4.51
CA GLN A 270 -17.98 -22.40 -5.26
C GLN A 270 -19.16 -22.67 -6.21
N SER A 271 -18.85 -22.83 -7.49
CA SER A 271 -19.82 -23.12 -8.54
C SER A 271 -19.58 -24.49 -9.14
N ARG A 272 -20.66 -25.17 -9.55
CA ARG A 272 -20.57 -26.40 -10.36
C ARG A 272 -20.32 -26.09 -11.83
N ASN A 273 -20.57 -24.85 -12.26
CA ASN A 273 -20.37 -24.43 -13.63
C ASN A 273 -18.89 -24.11 -13.88
N LYS A 274 -18.23 -24.94 -14.69
CA LYS A 274 -16.80 -24.76 -15.00
C LYS A 274 -16.50 -23.45 -15.73
N SER A 275 -17.47 -22.85 -16.43
CA SER A 275 -17.25 -21.57 -17.12
C SER A 275 -17.12 -20.38 -16.18
N ASP A 276 -17.49 -20.53 -14.91
CA ASP A 276 -17.36 -19.46 -13.91
C ASP A 276 -15.89 -19.28 -13.48
N TYR A 277 -15.06 -20.28 -13.78
CA TYR A 277 -13.63 -20.30 -13.48
C TYR A 277 -12.81 -20.07 -14.75
N ASP A 278 -11.74 -19.30 -14.60
CA ASP A 278 -10.71 -19.22 -15.62
C ASP A 278 -10.02 -20.60 -15.74
N PRO A 279 -9.97 -21.20 -16.94
CA PRO A 279 -9.51 -22.58 -17.11
C PRO A 279 -8.00 -22.75 -16.88
N LYS A 280 -7.23 -21.64 -16.88
CA LYS A 280 -5.78 -21.68 -16.72
C LYS A 280 -5.37 -21.54 -15.26
N THR A 281 -6.04 -20.66 -14.52
CA THR A 281 -5.70 -20.28 -13.15
C THR A 281 -6.58 -20.96 -12.11
N GLY A 282 -7.79 -21.39 -12.50
CA GLY A 282 -8.80 -21.89 -11.58
C GLY A 282 -9.43 -20.80 -10.71
N CYS A 283 -9.19 -19.54 -11.01
CA CYS A 283 -9.78 -18.40 -10.30
C CYS A 283 -11.20 -18.10 -10.79
N LEU A 284 -12.05 -17.54 -9.93
CA LEU A 284 -13.39 -17.08 -10.32
C LEU A 284 -13.29 -15.84 -11.20
N SER A 285 -13.73 -15.97 -12.46
CA SER A 285 -13.56 -14.92 -13.48
C SER A 285 -14.33 -13.64 -13.12
N TRP A 286 -15.55 -13.76 -12.60
CA TRP A 286 -16.38 -12.58 -12.31
C TRP A 286 -15.82 -11.73 -11.15
N LEU A 287 -15.17 -12.35 -10.17
CA LEU A 287 -14.50 -11.65 -9.06
C LEU A 287 -13.20 -10.98 -9.52
N ASN A 288 -12.43 -11.63 -10.38
CA ASN A 288 -11.25 -11.00 -11.00
C ASN A 288 -11.66 -9.84 -11.90
N ASN A 289 -12.74 -9.97 -12.66
CA ASN A 289 -13.29 -8.87 -13.46
C ASN A 289 -13.73 -7.70 -12.57
N PHE A 290 -14.36 -7.97 -11.42
CA PHE A 290 -14.71 -6.93 -10.45
C PHE A 290 -13.47 -6.18 -9.93
N ALA A 291 -12.41 -6.91 -9.51
CA ALA A 291 -11.17 -6.29 -9.06
C ALA A 291 -10.50 -5.46 -10.18
N GLN A 292 -10.52 -5.95 -11.43
CA GLN A 292 -10.00 -5.19 -12.58
C GLN A 292 -10.82 -3.93 -12.88
N GLN A 293 -12.14 -3.96 -12.70
CA GLN A 293 -13.00 -2.78 -12.85
C GLN A 293 -12.69 -1.72 -11.80
N HIS A 294 -12.53 -2.11 -10.53
CA HIS A 294 -12.03 -1.21 -9.48
C HIS A 294 -10.68 -0.61 -9.89
N ASN A 295 -9.73 -1.46 -10.30
CA ASN A 295 -8.38 -1.03 -10.66
C ASN A 295 -8.36 -0.09 -11.87
N THR A 296 -9.28 -0.25 -12.81
CA THR A 296 -9.44 0.64 -13.95
C THR A 296 -9.93 2.01 -13.50
N GLN A 297 -10.98 2.07 -12.68
CA GLN A 297 -11.49 3.33 -12.12
C GLN A 297 -10.46 4.03 -11.22
N LEU A 298 -9.70 3.26 -10.43
CA LEU A 298 -8.60 3.79 -9.63
C LEU A 298 -7.55 4.45 -10.52
N GLN A 299 -7.08 3.77 -11.58
CA GLN A 299 -6.11 4.34 -12.51
C GLN A 299 -6.62 5.61 -13.19
N GLU A 300 -7.89 5.64 -13.60
CA GLU A 300 -8.53 6.85 -14.17
C GLU A 300 -8.50 8.02 -13.17
N GLU A 301 -8.83 7.78 -11.91
CA GLU A 301 -8.82 8.79 -10.87
C GLU A 301 -7.40 9.24 -10.49
N LEU A 302 -6.45 8.31 -10.39
CA LEU A 302 -5.04 8.65 -10.18
C LEU A 302 -4.51 9.48 -11.35
N ASN A 303 -4.90 9.17 -12.59
CA ASN A 303 -4.57 9.98 -13.76
C ASN A 303 -5.17 11.39 -13.69
N ARG A 304 -6.38 11.55 -13.14
CA ARG A 304 -6.98 12.87 -12.88
C ARG A 304 -6.15 13.64 -11.84
N LEU A 305 -5.80 13.01 -10.71
CA LEU A 305 -4.97 13.62 -9.67
C LEU A 305 -3.58 13.99 -10.17
N CYS A 306 -2.94 13.13 -10.98
CA CYS A 306 -1.66 13.41 -11.63
C CYS A 306 -1.71 14.70 -12.45
N ARG A 307 -2.78 14.90 -13.22
CA ARG A 307 -2.97 16.12 -14.02
C ARG A 307 -3.22 17.35 -13.14
N LEU A 308 -3.99 17.20 -12.07
CA LEU A 308 -4.28 18.26 -11.11
C LEU A 308 -3.01 18.77 -10.40
N HIS A 309 -2.05 17.89 -10.14
CA HIS A 309 -0.79 18.21 -9.46
C HIS A 309 0.43 18.32 -10.39
N ALA A 310 0.22 18.48 -11.71
CA ALA A 310 1.30 18.48 -12.71
C ALA A 310 2.38 19.55 -12.44
N ASP A 311 2.01 20.70 -11.86
CA ASP A 311 2.95 21.79 -11.58
C ASP A 311 3.63 21.66 -10.20
N SER A 312 3.24 20.67 -9.38
CA SER A 312 3.65 20.55 -7.97
C SER A 312 4.84 19.59 -7.71
N ARG A 313 5.45 19.05 -8.77
CA ARG A 313 6.51 18.00 -8.72
C ARG A 313 6.11 16.78 -7.87
N VAL A 314 4.81 16.48 -7.80
CA VAL A 314 4.28 15.30 -7.11
C VAL A 314 4.25 14.14 -8.08
N LYS A 315 4.74 12.97 -7.66
CA LYS A 315 4.68 11.71 -8.39
C LYS A 315 3.65 10.79 -7.73
N ILE A 316 2.57 10.47 -8.43
CA ILE A 316 1.59 9.47 -8.01
C ILE A 316 1.81 8.25 -8.90
N ILE A 317 2.05 7.10 -8.28
CA ILE A 317 2.43 5.85 -8.95
C ILE A 317 1.35 4.83 -8.70
N TYR A 318 0.71 4.33 -9.76
CA TYR A 318 -0.11 3.14 -9.66
C TYR A 318 0.79 1.90 -9.57
N ALA A 319 0.60 1.08 -8.54
CA ALA A 319 1.28 -0.20 -8.40
C ALA A 319 0.35 -1.35 -8.80
N ASP A 320 0.65 -2.01 -9.91
CA ASP A 320 -0.19 -3.06 -10.49
C ASP A 320 -0.03 -4.41 -9.78
N TYR A 321 -0.50 -4.47 -8.54
CA TYR A 321 -0.50 -5.69 -7.73
C TYR A 321 -1.29 -6.82 -8.39
N PHE A 322 -2.36 -6.48 -9.12
CA PHE A 322 -3.19 -7.46 -9.80
C PHE A 322 -2.36 -8.25 -10.82
N ASN A 323 -1.75 -7.55 -11.79
CA ASN A 323 -1.01 -8.23 -12.84
C ASN A 323 0.31 -8.81 -12.34
N ALA A 324 0.95 -8.20 -11.34
CA ALA A 324 2.11 -8.79 -10.66
C ALA A 324 1.74 -10.16 -10.04
N ALA A 325 0.58 -10.24 -9.37
CA ALA A 325 0.12 -11.49 -8.77
C ALA A 325 -0.36 -12.51 -9.82
N MET A 326 -1.07 -12.07 -10.86
CA MET A 326 -1.60 -12.96 -11.89
C MET A 326 -0.51 -13.76 -12.62
N LYS A 327 0.74 -13.28 -12.65
CA LYS A 327 1.89 -14.03 -13.21
C LYS A 327 2.05 -15.40 -12.54
N PHE A 328 1.99 -15.48 -11.21
CA PHE A 328 2.15 -16.75 -10.49
C PHE A 328 0.86 -17.56 -10.35
N TYR A 329 -0.31 -17.00 -10.59
CA TYR A 329 -1.54 -17.80 -10.77
C TYR A 329 -1.59 -18.46 -12.14
N THR A 330 -1.02 -17.80 -13.16
CA THR A 330 -0.98 -18.27 -14.54
C THR A 330 0.01 -19.41 -14.75
N ASP A 331 1.15 -19.38 -14.07
CA ASP A 331 2.20 -20.40 -14.16
C ASP A 331 2.91 -20.57 -12.80
N PRO A 332 2.26 -21.17 -11.79
CA PRO A 332 2.79 -21.23 -10.43
C PRO A 332 4.13 -21.95 -10.33
N ALA A 333 4.34 -23.01 -11.13
CA ALA A 333 5.56 -23.79 -11.12
C ALA A 333 6.79 -22.96 -11.52
N LYS A 334 6.65 -22.05 -12.50
CA LYS A 334 7.72 -21.12 -12.90
C LYS A 334 8.18 -20.21 -11.77
N PHE A 335 7.29 -19.91 -10.82
CA PHE A 335 7.58 -19.06 -9.66
C PHE A 335 7.87 -19.87 -8.39
N GLY A 336 7.99 -21.20 -8.50
CA GLY A 336 8.33 -22.09 -7.39
C GLY A 336 7.14 -22.53 -6.52
N PHE A 337 5.91 -22.22 -6.92
CA PHE A 337 4.70 -22.64 -6.22
C PHE A 337 4.15 -23.96 -6.75
N GLU A 338 3.67 -24.79 -5.82
CA GLU A 338 2.95 -26.02 -6.11
C GLU A 338 1.43 -25.83 -5.98
N LYS A 339 1.00 -24.90 -5.11
CA LYS A 339 -0.40 -24.63 -4.80
C LYS A 339 -0.69 -23.13 -4.87
N ALA A 340 -1.40 -22.71 -5.91
CA ALA A 340 -1.76 -21.31 -6.10
C ALA A 340 -3.05 -20.92 -5.36
N THR A 341 -4.10 -21.72 -5.48
CA THR A 341 -5.46 -21.40 -4.99
C THR A 341 -5.84 -22.08 -3.68
N ILE A 342 -4.96 -22.92 -3.12
CA ILE A 342 -5.17 -23.60 -1.84
C ILE A 342 -4.41 -22.86 -0.75
N ALA A 343 -5.06 -22.59 0.40
CA ALA A 343 -4.42 -21.96 1.54
C ALA A 343 -3.41 -22.92 2.22
N CYS A 344 -2.25 -22.40 2.62
CA CYS A 344 -1.29 -23.17 3.40
C CYS A 344 -1.81 -23.44 4.82
N CYS A 345 -2.48 -22.48 5.44
CA CYS A 345 -2.96 -22.52 6.80
C CYS A 345 -4.49 -22.36 6.86
N GLY A 346 -5.21 -23.33 7.42
CA GLY A 346 -6.67 -23.23 7.49
C GLY A 346 -7.38 -24.48 8.01
N GLY A 347 -8.70 -24.42 7.98
CA GLY A 347 -9.61 -25.31 8.70
C GLY A 347 -9.98 -26.63 8.04
N LYS A 348 -9.24 -27.07 6.99
CA LYS A 348 -9.62 -28.16 6.08
C LYS A 348 -10.82 -27.76 5.18
N GLY A 349 -11.32 -28.67 4.35
CA GLY A 349 -12.38 -28.39 3.36
C GLY A 349 -11.87 -27.95 1.97
N PRO A 350 -12.75 -27.51 1.04
CA PRO A 350 -12.35 -26.98 -0.25
C PRO A 350 -11.32 -25.86 -0.09
N TYR A 351 -10.28 -25.89 -0.92
CA TYR A 351 -9.17 -24.91 -0.91
C TYR A 351 -8.46 -24.73 0.45
N ASN A 352 -8.63 -25.68 1.38
CA ASN A 352 -8.14 -25.63 2.76
C ASN A 352 -8.61 -24.39 3.53
N TYR A 353 -9.83 -23.92 3.27
CA TYR A 353 -10.40 -22.75 3.93
C TYR A 353 -11.75 -23.07 4.59
N ASP A 354 -11.88 -22.67 5.86
CA ASP A 354 -13.12 -22.71 6.63
C ASP A 354 -13.15 -21.50 7.57
N ALA A 355 -14.17 -20.65 7.44
CA ALA A 355 -14.31 -19.44 8.26
C ALA A 355 -14.54 -19.74 9.76
N SER A 356 -15.03 -20.94 10.09
CA SER A 356 -15.25 -21.37 11.48
C SER A 356 -13.96 -21.87 12.16
N VAL A 357 -12.96 -22.25 11.36
CA VAL A 357 -11.65 -22.74 11.84
C VAL A 357 -10.52 -22.02 11.08
N PRO A 358 -10.38 -20.69 11.28
CA PRO A 358 -9.36 -19.92 10.58
C PRO A 358 -7.95 -20.28 11.05
N CYS A 359 -6.95 -19.82 10.29
CA CYS A 359 -5.54 -20.09 10.59
C CYS A 359 -5.14 -19.70 12.02
N GLY A 360 -4.45 -20.59 12.74
CA GLY A 360 -4.02 -20.32 14.13
C GLY A 360 -5.14 -20.50 15.18
N VAL A 361 -6.33 -20.95 14.78
CA VAL A 361 -7.35 -21.48 15.69
C VAL A 361 -7.20 -23.00 15.83
N LYS A 362 -7.53 -23.54 17.00
CA LYS A 362 -7.48 -25.00 17.27
C LYS A 362 -8.33 -25.75 16.25
N GLY A 363 -7.72 -26.72 15.56
CA GLY A 363 -8.36 -27.49 14.49
C GLY A 363 -7.86 -27.11 13.10
N SER A 364 -7.28 -25.91 12.95
CA SER A 364 -6.59 -25.53 11.72
C SER A 364 -5.30 -26.35 11.53
N THR A 365 -4.88 -26.47 10.28
CA THR A 365 -3.64 -27.12 9.86
C THR A 365 -2.75 -26.13 9.15
N VAL A 366 -1.45 -26.40 9.13
CA VAL A 366 -0.44 -25.61 8.41
C VAL A 366 0.30 -26.54 7.47
N CYS A 367 0.53 -26.10 6.24
CA CYS A 367 1.30 -26.84 5.26
C CYS A 367 2.77 -27.01 5.69
N GLY A 368 3.46 -28.01 5.14
CA GLY A 368 4.85 -28.31 5.51
C GLY A 368 5.86 -27.26 5.03
N ASP A 369 5.65 -26.67 3.86
CA ASP A 369 6.51 -25.62 3.28
C ASP A 369 5.65 -24.46 2.73
N PRO A 370 5.48 -23.37 3.51
CA PRO A 370 4.74 -22.19 3.05
C PRO A 370 5.32 -21.53 1.80
N SER A 371 6.59 -21.76 1.43
CA SER A 371 7.17 -21.18 0.21
C SER A 371 6.61 -21.80 -1.08
N LYS A 372 5.96 -22.97 -0.99
CA LYS A 372 5.31 -23.65 -2.11
C LYS A 372 3.86 -23.22 -2.33
N TYR A 373 3.34 -22.33 -1.47
CA TYR A 373 1.95 -21.88 -1.50
C TYR A 373 1.89 -20.39 -1.80
N VAL A 374 0.92 -19.99 -2.62
CA VAL A 374 0.62 -18.56 -2.86
C VAL A 374 -0.21 -18.00 -1.71
N SER A 375 -1.29 -18.69 -1.34
CA SER A 375 -2.20 -18.27 -0.27
C SER A 375 -1.72 -18.75 1.09
N TRP A 376 -1.66 -17.83 2.06
CA TRP A 376 -1.36 -18.15 3.45
C TRP A 376 -2.59 -18.70 4.18
N ASP A 377 -3.61 -17.87 4.39
CA ASP A 377 -4.78 -18.21 5.22
C ASP A 377 -6.12 -18.18 4.48
N GLY A 378 -6.05 -18.05 3.16
CA GLY A 378 -7.19 -17.96 2.26
C GLY A 378 -7.59 -16.56 1.84
N ILE A 379 -7.20 -15.53 2.59
CA ILE A 379 -7.32 -14.12 2.17
C ILE A 379 -5.94 -13.55 1.85
N HIS A 380 -4.99 -13.76 2.75
CA HIS A 380 -3.66 -13.21 2.65
C HIS A 380 -2.71 -14.14 1.91
N LEU A 381 -1.62 -13.57 1.40
CA LEU A 381 -0.59 -14.30 0.67
C LEU A 381 0.55 -14.71 1.59
N THR A 382 1.33 -15.69 1.16
CA THR A 382 2.57 -16.08 1.85
C THR A 382 3.66 -15.04 1.65
N GLU A 383 4.67 -15.04 2.52
CA GLU A 383 5.87 -14.21 2.35
C GLU A 383 6.49 -14.40 0.96
N ALA A 384 6.49 -15.64 0.44
CA ALA A 384 7.06 -15.95 -0.87
C ALA A 384 6.31 -15.25 -2.01
N ALA A 385 4.97 -15.25 -1.98
CA ALA A 385 4.15 -14.54 -2.96
C ALA A 385 4.28 -13.02 -2.82
N TYR A 386 4.27 -12.48 -1.60
CA TYR A 386 4.49 -11.04 -1.39
C TYR A 386 5.86 -10.57 -1.89
N ARG A 387 6.91 -11.39 -1.75
CA ARG A 387 8.24 -11.08 -2.28
C ARG A 387 8.21 -10.88 -3.79
N LEU A 388 7.50 -11.74 -4.52
CA LEU A 388 7.42 -11.65 -5.99
C LEU A 388 6.68 -10.39 -6.43
N ILE A 389 5.56 -10.06 -5.77
CA ILE A 389 4.85 -8.80 -6.04
C ILE A 389 5.77 -7.61 -5.75
N ALA A 390 6.41 -7.59 -4.58
CA ALA A 390 7.30 -6.50 -4.18
C ALA A 390 8.44 -6.31 -5.18
N ASN A 391 9.08 -7.38 -5.65
CA ASN A 391 10.17 -7.31 -6.61
C ASN A 391 9.74 -6.66 -7.93
N GLU A 392 8.56 -7.03 -8.45
CA GLU A 392 8.01 -6.43 -9.67
C GLU A 392 7.81 -4.91 -9.50
N ILE A 393 7.20 -4.50 -8.39
CA ILE A 393 6.94 -3.08 -8.09
C ILE A 393 8.24 -2.30 -7.87
N ILE A 394 9.22 -2.90 -7.19
CA ILE A 394 10.53 -2.28 -6.97
C ILE A 394 11.23 -2.07 -8.31
N MET A 395 11.29 -3.09 -9.15
CA MET A 395 11.99 -3.03 -10.45
C MET A 395 11.33 -2.07 -11.43
N GLU A 396 9.99 -1.99 -11.43
CA GLU A 396 9.26 -1.18 -12.40
C GLU A 396 9.20 0.31 -12.01
N TYR A 397 9.07 0.61 -10.71
CA TYR A 397 8.70 1.95 -10.26
C TYR A 397 9.67 2.62 -9.30
N LEU A 398 10.47 1.84 -8.57
CA LEU A 398 11.27 2.32 -7.44
C LEU A 398 12.78 2.15 -7.64
N HIS A 399 13.22 1.44 -8.68
CA HIS A 399 14.61 1.37 -9.10
C HIS A 399 15.00 2.64 -9.86
N ASP A 400 16.01 3.36 -9.36
CA ASP A 400 16.79 4.38 -10.08
C ASP A 400 18.26 4.20 -9.69
#